data_AF-A0A0Q7EB05-F1
#
_entry.id   AF-A0A0Q7EB05-F1
#
_cell.length_a   1.000
_cell.length_b   1.000
_cell.length_c   1.000
_cell.angle_alpha   90.00
_cell.angle_beta   90.00
_cell.angle_gamma   90.00
#
_symmetry.space_group_name_H-M   'P 1'
#
loop_
_entity.id
_entity.type
_entity.pdbx_description
1 polymer ?
#
loop_
_entity_poly.entity_id
_entity_poly.type
_entity_poly.pdbx_seq_one_letter_code
_entity_poly.pdbx_strand_id
1 'polypeptide(L)'
;MREVILTATFDIDQDSQLLRWSFLADGKPISGDGVETGLLAFQVNDSLNVRVVANSKNRTLRQVDINSCHIITTPLAFTKRENPDRAGEFPDPSPFGDEYAVIDLGYGTCENDAELAKGIWNAKLPLQCDNTGRWELSFIITVTIAYSSGHVERRVFEFDPECEVGAGA
;
A
#
# COMPACT_ATOMS: atom_id res chain seq x y z
N MET A 1 14.69 -1.90 14.01
CA MET A 1 13.35 -2.16 13.48
C MET A 1 12.58 -0.87 13.60
N ARG A 2 12.29 -0.26 12.45
CA ARG A 2 11.54 0.98 12.35
C ARG A 2 10.16 0.63 11.82
N GLU A 3 9.14 1.29 12.36
CA GLU A 3 7.77 1.10 11.91
C GLU A 3 7.50 2.05 10.75
N VAL A 4 7.02 1.48 9.65
CA VAL A 4 6.75 2.21 8.43
C VAL A 4 5.26 2.07 8.10
N ILE A 5 4.59 3.14 7.70
CA ILE A 5 3.16 3.11 7.42
C ILE A 5 2.91 3.55 5.97
N LEU A 6 2.35 2.64 5.17
CA LEU A 6 1.74 2.96 3.88
C LEU A 6 0.25 3.25 4.11
N THR A 7 -0.13 4.51 3.94
CA THR A 7 -1.54 4.92 4.04
C THR A 7 -2.11 5.09 2.64
N ALA A 8 -3.05 4.24 2.25
CA ALA A 8 -3.83 4.34 1.02
C ALA A 8 -5.17 5.04 1.29
N THR A 9 -5.48 6.09 0.54
CA THR A 9 -6.69 6.91 0.74
C THR A 9 -7.48 7.00 -0.56
N PHE A 10 -8.77 6.67 -0.52
CA PHE A 10 -9.68 6.87 -1.65
C PHE A 10 -10.85 7.77 -1.27
N ASP A 11 -11.32 8.53 -2.26
CA ASP A 11 -12.48 9.42 -2.14
C ASP A 11 -13.75 8.66 -2.54
N ILE A 12 -14.68 8.47 -1.61
CA ILE A 12 -15.92 7.75 -1.90
C ILE A 12 -16.94 8.61 -2.65
N ASP A 13 -16.81 9.94 -2.56
CA ASP A 13 -17.71 10.91 -3.18
C ASP A 13 -17.33 11.18 -4.66
N GLN A 14 -16.28 10.52 -5.17
CA GLN A 14 -15.87 10.52 -6.59
C GLN A 14 -15.37 11.86 -7.14
N ASP A 15 -14.78 12.72 -6.32
CA ASP A 15 -14.03 13.87 -6.85
C ASP A 15 -12.79 13.41 -7.65
N SER A 16 -12.29 12.20 -7.40
CA SER A 16 -11.21 11.57 -8.15
C SER A 16 -11.33 10.04 -8.10
N GLN A 17 -10.89 9.38 -9.17
CA GLN A 17 -10.73 7.92 -9.21
C GLN A 17 -9.36 7.45 -8.69
N LEU A 18 -8.44 8.40 -8.44
CA LEU A 18 -7.09 8.07 -8.03
C LEU A 18 -7.03 7.68 -6.54
N LEU A 19 -6.32 6.58 -6.27
CA LEU A 19 -5.86 6.28 -4.92
C LEU A 19 -4.73 7.24 -4.57
N ARG A 20 -4.88 7.94 -3.45
CA ARG A 20 -3.81 8.75 -2.86
C ARG A 20 -3.04 7.89 -1.89
N TRP A 21 -1.75 8.13 -1.75
CA TRP A 21 -0.97 7.38 -0.77
C TRP A 21 0.02 8.28 -0.03
N SER A 22 0.40 7.83 1.15
CA SER A 22 1.53 8.40 1.89
C SER A 22 2.34 7.32 2.56
N PHE A 23 3.64 7.56 2.66
CA PHE A 23 4.62 6.68 3.27
C PHE A 23 5.35 7.42 4.38
N LEU A 24 5.28 6.86 5.58
CA LEU A 24 5.89 7.44 6.77
C LEU A 24 6.92 6.46 7.34
N ALA A 25 8.19 6.86 7.34
CA ALA A 25 9.27 6.02 7.87
C ALA A 25 10.01 6.68 9.06
N ASP A 26 10.44 7.96 8.98
CA ASP A 26 11.23 8.62 10.05
C ASP A 26 10.98 10.14 10.19
N GLY A 27 9.79 10.65 9.86
CA GLY A 27 9.57 12.10 9.92
C GLY A 27 8.39 12.60 9.10
N LYS A 28 8.61 13.55 8.19
CA LYS A 28 7.53 14.03 7.32
C LYS A 28 7.14 12.93 6.33
N PRO A 29 5.83 12.65 6.15
CA PRO A 29 5.38 11.66 5.19
C PRO A 29 5.75 12.10 3.76
N ILE A 30 6.19 11.15 2.95
CA ILE A 30 6.26 11.29 1.50
C ILE A 30 4.86 10.95 0.97
N SER A 31 4.29 11.75 0.08
CA SER A 31 2.94 11.54 -0.44
C SER A 31 2.86 11.76 -1.95
N GLY A 32 2.01 11.00 -2.63
CA GLY A 32 1.75 11.12 -4.06
C GLY A 32 0.29 10.79 -4.44
N ASP A 33 -0.05 11.08 -5.70
CA ASP A 33 -1.34 10.78 -6.33
C ASP A 33 -1.11 9.86 -7.57
N GLY A 34 -1.85 8.74 -7.71
CA GLY A 34 -1.91 7.98 -8.97
C GLY A 34 -0.65 7.20 -9.41
N VAL A 35 -0.66 6.70 -10.66
CA VAL A 35 0.09 5.53 -11.22
C VAL A 35 1.62 5.60 -11.24
N GLU A 36 2.26 6.74 -11.03
CA GLU A 36 3.72 6.77 -10.83
C GLU A 36 4.08 7.86 -9.83
N THR A 37 4.54 7.47 -8.65
CA THR A 37 4.97 8.43 -7.64
C THR A 37 6.03 7.83 -6.72
N GLY A 38 7.29 7.91 -7.18
CA GLY A 38 8.47 7.82 -6.31
C GLY A 38 8.81 6.45 -5.73
N LEU A 39 10.07 6.31 -5.34
CA LEU A 39 10.64 5.12 -4.73
C LEU A 39 10.23 5.00 -3.25
N LEU A 40 9.54 3.93 -2.88
CA LEU A 40 9.36 3.54 -1.48
C LEU A 40 10.66 2.91 -0.96
N ALA A 41 11.45 3.70 -0.24
CA ALA A 41 12.72 3.27 0.32
C ALA A 41 12.56 2.67 1.73
N PHE A 42 12.83 1.38 1.85
CA PHE A 42 12.81 0.62 3.09
C PHE A 42 14.24 0.31 3.57
N GLN A 43 14.39 0.14 4.87
CA GLN A 43 15.57 -0.44 5.51
C GLN A 43 15.33 -1.91 5.82
N VAL A 44 16.41 -2.68 5.87
CA VAL A 44 16.36 -4.07 6.32
C VAL A 44 15.84 -4.12 7.75
N ASN A 45 14.87 -5.00 8.00
CA ASN A 45 14.09 -5.14 9.24
C ASN A 45 13.11 -3.97 9.50
N ASP A 46 12.70 -3.21 8.49
CA ASP A 46 11.51 -2.36 8.60
C ASP A 46 10.26 -3.23 8.76
N SER A 47 9.31 -2.69 9.52
CA SER A 47 7.99 -3.30 9.73
C SER A 47 6.95 -2.43 9.02
N LEU A 48 6.49 -2.86 7.84
CA LEU A 48 5.49 -2.16 7.05
C LEU A 48 4.08 -2.47 7.54
N ASN A 49 3.36 -1.43 7.93
CA ASN A 49 1.93 -1.46 8.21
C ASN A 49 1.16 -0.79 7.08
N VAL A 50 0.04 -1.39 6.69
CA VAL A 50 -0.87 -0.81 5.70
C VAL A 50 -2.11 -0.27 6.40
N ARG A 51 -2.42 0.99 6.11
CA ARG A 51 -3.64 1.67 6.54
C ARG A 51 -4.43 2.11 5.32
N VAL A 52 -5.70 1.76 5.30
CA VAL A 52 -6.66 2.19 4.28
C VAL A 52 -7.61 3.21 4.88
N VAL A 53 -7.82 4.31 4.17
CA VAL A 53 -8.69 5.40 4.58
C VAL A 53 -9.70 5.70 3.48
N ALA A 54 -10.97 5.43 3.75
CA ALA A 54 -12.08 5.89 2.94
C ALA A 54 -12.49 7.29 3.41
N ASN A 55 -12.39 8.31 2.57
CA ASN A 55 -12.82 9.66 2.90
C ASN A 55 -14.17 9.99 2.26
N SER A 56 -15.07 10.64 3.02
CA SER A 56 -16.28 11.26 2.50
C SER A 56 -16.34 12.74 2.89
N LYS A 57 -16.28 13.63 1.90
CA LYS A 57 -16.48 15.07 2.11
C LYS A 57 -17.94 15.42 2.36
N ASN A 58 -18.85 14.66 1.75
CA ASN A 58 -20.29 14.90 1.84
C ASN A 58 -20.97 14.14 2.98
N ARG A 59 -20.20 13.44 3.83
CA ARG A 59 -20.71 12.61 4.94
C ARG A 59 -21.76 11.59 4.48
N THR A 60 -21.60 11.09 3.27
CA THR A 60 -22.51 10.11 2.63
C THR A 60 -22.16 8.68 3.04
N LEU A 61 -21.02 8.50 3.73
CA LEU A 61 -20.54 7.20 4.15
C LEU A 61 -21.41 6.58 5.24
N ARG A 62 -21.94 5.38 4.98
CA ARG A 62 -22.55 4.55 6.02
C ARG A 62 -21.57 3.47 6.50
N GLN A 63 -20.98 2.74 5.56
CA GLN A 63 -20.04 1.67 5.86
C GLN A 63 -19.14 1.40 4.65
N VAL A 64 -17.87 1.08 4.91
CA VAL A 64 -16.97 0.52 3.91
C VAL A 64 -16.50 -0.84 4.40
N ASP A 65 -16.58 -1.82 3.51
CA ASP A 65 -15.99 -3.13 3.72
C ASP A 65 -14.87 -3.35 2.70
N ILE A 66 -13.68 -3.65 3.19
CA ILE A 66 -12.56 -4.14 2.39
C ILE A 66 -12.86 -5.60 2.05
N ASN A 67 -13.06 -5.89 0.76
CA ASN A 67 -13.34 -7.24 0.29
C ASN A 67 -12.04 -8.04 0.08
N SER A 68 -10.99 -7.36 -0.39
CA SER A 68 -9.65 -7.91 -0.53
C SER A 68 -8.64 -6.79 -0.71
N CYS A 69 -7.42 -6.99 -0.22
CA CYS A 69 -6.34 -6.02 -0.29
C CYS A 69 -5.02 -6.75 -0.53
N HIS A 70 -4.30 -6.40 -1.61
CA HIS A 70 -3.09 -7.09 -2.00
C HIS A 70 -1.95 -6.13 -2.29
N ILE A 71 -0.74 -6.59 -1.98
CA ILE A 71 0.49 -6.05 -2.55
C ILE A 71 1.03 -7.09 -3.53
N ILE A 72 1.40 -6.66 -4.72
CA ILE A 72 2.07 -7.47 -5.73
C ILE A 72 3.45 -6.87 -5.94
N THR A 73 4.47 -7.71 -6.02
CA THR A 73 5.86 -7.29 -6.19
C THR A 73 6.52 -7.99 -7.35
N THR A 74 7.32 -7.26 -8.12
CA THR A 74 8.08 -7.80 -9.25
C THR A 74 9.55 -7.48 -9.05
N PRO A 75 10.41 -8.48 -8.78
CA PRO A 75 11.82 -8.23 -8.53
C PRO A 75 12.53 -7.71 -9.79
N LEU A 76 13.42 -6.74 -9.59
CA LEU A 76 14.32 -6.24 -10.63
C LEU A 76 15.70 -6.88 -10.46
N ALA A 77 16.33 -7.23 -11.59
CA ALA A 77 17.67 -7.82 -11.57
C ALA A 77 18.69 -6.87 -10.96
N PHE A 78 19.65 -7.42 -10.21
CA PHE A 78 20.76 -6.63 -9.67
C PHE A 78 21.59 -6.04 -10.81
N THR A 79 21.84 -4.73 -10.74
CA THR A 79 22.79 -4.10 -11.64
C THR A 79 24.23 -4.31 -11.16
N LYS A 80 25.20 -4.23 -12.06
CA LYS A 80 26.63 -4.26 -11.71
C LYS A 80 27.03 -3.15 -10.72
N ARG A 81 26.28 -2.04 -10.67
CA ARG A 81 26.53 -0.94 -9.73
C ARG A 81 26.06 -1.29 -8.32
N GLU A 82 24.94 -1.98 -8.21
CA GLU A 82 24.31 -2.38 -6.93
C GLU A 82 25.01 -3.58 -6.30
N ASN A 83 25.26 -4.63 -7.10
CA ASN A 83 25.89 -5.86 -6.63
C ASN A 83 26.73 -6.49 -7.76
N PRO A 84 28.04 -6.20 -7.81
CA PRO A 84 28.91 -6.72 -8.86
C PRO A 84 28.93 -8.25 -8.98
N ASP A 85 28.85 -8.94 -7.84
CA ASP A 85 28.99 -10.39 -7.75
C ASP A 85 27.72 -11.14 -8.18
N ARG A 86 26.56 -10.47 -8.11
CA ARG A 86 25.24 -11.05 -8.44
C ARG A 86 24.57 -10.37 -9.63
N ALA A 87 25.33 -9.63 -10.44
CA ALA A 87 24.79 -8.84 -11.53
C ALA A 87 24.03 -9.72 -12.55
N GLY A 88 22.77 -9.39 -12.80
CA GLY A 88 21.86 -10.17 -13.66
C GLY A 88 21.08 -11.27 -12.93
N GLU A 89 21.37 -11.54 -11.66
CA GLU A 89 20.50 -12.35 -10.79
C GLU A 89 19.32 -11.51 -10.30
N PHE A 90 18.23 -12.18 -9.92
CA PHE A 90 17.06 -11.55 -9.30
C PHE A 90 17.05 -11.84 -7.80
N PRO A 91 16.56 -10.90 -6.95
CA PRO A 91 16.22 -11.19 -5.57
C PRO A 91 14.98 -12.10 -5.49
N ASP A 92 14.60 -12.48 -4.27
CA ASP A 92 13.38 -13.22 -4.01
C ASP A 92 12.12 -12.47 -4.50
N PRO A 93 11.01 -13.18 -4.76
CA PRO A 93 9.82 -12.59 -5.37
C PRO A 93 9.23 -11.40 -4.60
N SER A 94 9.41 -11.37 -3.28
CA SER A 94 8.89 -10.32 -2.39
C SER A 94 9.99 -9.74 -1.49
N PRO A 95 9.95 -8.42 -1.20
CA PRO A 95 10.82 -7.79 -0.21
C PRO A 95 10.46 -8.16 1.23
N PHE A 96 9.30 -8.81 1.45
CA PHE A 96 8.67 -8.96 2.77
C PHE A 96 8.78 -10.36 3.39
N GLY A 97 9.78 -11.15 2.99
CA GLY A 97 10.01 -12.50 3.51
C GLY A 97 9.04 -13.56 3.02
N ASP A 98 8.24 -13.22 2.02
CA ASP A 98 7.28 -14.13 1.41
C ASP A 98 7.92 -14.84 0.21
N GLU A 99 7.62 -16.13 0.05
CA GLU A 99 8.04 -16.91 -1.11
C GLU A 99 7.28 -16.50 -2.38
N TYR A 100 6.18 -15.75 -2.23
CA TYR A 100 5.30 -15.35 -3.31
C TYR A 100 5.32 -13.84 -3.56
N ALA A 101 5.18 -13.48 -4.84
CA ALA A 101 5.08 -12.09 -5.29
C ALA A 101 3.79 -11.40 -4.85
N VAL A 102 2.73 -12.16 -4.56
CA VAL A 102 1.39 -11.65 -4.20
C VAL A 102 1.14 -11.87 -2.72
N ILE A 103 0.91 -10.77 -2.01
CA ILE A 103 0.75 -10.74 -0.56
C ILE A 103 -0.67 -10.31 -0.26
N ASP A 104 -1.42 -11.20 0.40
CA ASP A 104 -2.79 -10.93 0.84
C ASP A 104 -2.78 -10.25 2.23
N LEU A 105 -3.19 -8.98 2.26
CA LEU A 105 -3.32 -8.18 3.49
C LEU A 105 -4.66 -8.42 4.19
N GLY A 106 -5.59 -9.10 3.52
CA GLY A 106 -6.86 -9.56 4.02
C GLY A 106 -8.05 -8.67 3.68
N TYR A 107 -9.08 -8.80 4.52
CA TYR A 107 -10.39 -8.19 4.36
C TYR A 107 -10.95 -7.79 5.75
N GLY A 108 -11.95 -6.92 5.76
CA GLY A 108 -12.61 -6.49 6.99
C GLY A 108 -13.46 -5.24 6.80
N THR A 109 -14.15 -4.84 7.86
CA THR A 109 -14.96 -3.61 7.88
C THR A 109 -14.12 -2.44 8.39
N CYS A 110 -14.22 -1.29 7.73
CA CYS A 110 -13.61 -0.07 8.22
C CYS A 110 -14.28 0.41 9.51
N GLU A 111 -13.47 0.85 10.47
CA GLU A 111 -13.95 1.59 11.64
C GLU A 111 -14.29 3.02 11.21
N ASN A 112 -15.54 3.42 11.44
CA ASN A 112 -15.99 4.76 11.11
C ASN A 112 -15.50 5.77 12.15
N ASP A 113 -14.70 6.73 11.71
CA ASP A 113 -14.41 7.97 12.42
C ASP A 113 -15.48 9.01 12.04
N ALA A 114 -16.47 9.16 12.92
CA ALA A 114 -17.60 10.06 12.73
C ALA A 114 -17.20 11.54 12.76
N GLU A 115 -16.13 11.90 13.47
CA GLU A 115 -15.67 13.29 13.55
C GLU A 115 -14.98 13.72 12.24
N LEU A 116 -14.22 12.81 11.64
CA LEU A 116 -13.46 13.06 10.43
C LEU A 116 -14.22 12.67 9.14
N ALA A 117 -15.40 12.05 9.26
CA ALA A 117 -16.15 11.46 8.15
C ALA A 117 -15.32 10.47 7.33
N LYS A 118 -14.60 9.57 8.04
CA LYS A 118 -13.69 8.59 7.45
C LYS A 118 -14.03 7.17 7.87
N GLY A 119 -13.73 6.21 7.02
CA GLY A 119 -13.62 4.80 7.39
C GLY A 119 -12.15 4.41 7.39
N ILE A 120 -11.65 3.84 8.48
CA ILE A 120 -10.24 3.41 8.61
C ILE A 120 -10.19 1.89 8.75
N TRP A 121 -9.33 1.25 7.96
CA TRP A 121 -9.01 -0.17 8.11
C TRP A 121 -7.50 -0.35 8.16
N ASN A 122 -7.00 -1.17 9.07
CA ASN A 122 -5.59 -1.51 9.15
C ASN A 122 -5.43 -2.99 8.76
N ALA A 123 -4.38 -3.31 8.00
CA ALA A 123 -4.08 -4.68 7.63
C ALA A 123 -3.77 -5.55 8.86
N LYS A 124 -3.99 -6.86 8.73
CA LYS A 124 -3.97 -7.79 9.86
C LYS A 124 -2.59 -8.00 10.47
N LEU A 125 -1.52 -7.87 9.69
CA LEU A 125 -0.15 -8.13 10.13
C LEU A 125 0.83 -7.14 9.50
N PRO A 126 1.85 -6.69 10.25
CA PRO A 126 2.95 -5.96 9.65
C PRO A 126 3.81 -6.89 8.80
N LEU A 127 4.27 -6.38 7.67
CA LEU A 127 5.19 -7.06 6.75
C LEU A 127 6.64 -6.73 7.13
N GLN A 128 7.53 -7.73 7.16
CA GLN A 128 8.93 -7.54 7.55
C GLN A 128 9.82 -7.44 6.32
N CYS A 129 10.52 -6.33 6.14
CA CYS A 129 11.43 -6.13 4.99
C CYS A 129 12.77 -6.84 5.24
N ASP A 130 12.91 -8.10 4.84
CA ASP A 130 14.08 -8.94 5.11
C ASP A 130 14.96 -9.19 3.87
N ASN A 131 14.39 -9.06 2.68
CA ASN A 131 15.08 -9.25 1.41
C ASN A 131 15.61 -7.93 0.86
N THR A 132 16.88 -7.91 0.43
CA THR A 132 17.52 -6.74 -0.18
C THR A 132 17.41 -6.77 -1.70
N GLY A 133 17.15 -5.61 -2.30
CA GLY A 133 16.95 -5.50 -3.75
C GLY A 133 16.01 -4.36 -4.14
N ARG A 134 15.54 -4.42 -5.38
CA ARG A 134 14.54 -3.50 -5.94
C ARG A 134 13.38 -4.29 -6.50
N TRP A 135 12.18 -3.77 -6.30
CA TRP A 135 10.94 -4.35 -6.80
C TRP A 135 10.06 -3.25 -7.38
N GLU A 136 9.34 -3.55 -8.44
CA GLU A 136 8.11 -2.81 -8.74
C GLU A 136 7.03 -3.29 -7.76
N LEU A 137 6.21 -2.39 -7.25
CA LEU A 137 5.13 -2.71 -6.32
C LEU A 137 3.79 -2.25 -6.90
N SER A 138 2.79 -3.11 -6.85
CA SER A 138 1.39 -2.76 -7.13
C SER A 138 0.55 -2.99 -5.90
N PHE A 139 -0.27 -2.03 -5.53
CA PHE A 139 -1.22 -2.10 -4.43
C PHE A 139 -2.64 -2.11 -5.00
N ILE A 140 -3.39 -3.17 -4.75
CA ILE A 140 -4.74 -3.33 -5.28
C ILE A 140 -5.73 -3.59 -4.14
N ILE A 141 -6.80 -2.81 -4.11
CA ILE A 141 -7.85 -2.96 -3.10
C ILE A 141 -9.23 -2.99 -3.75
N THR A 142 -10.04 -3.98 -3.34
CA THR A 142 -11.46 -4.06 -3.70
C THR A 142 -12.30 -3.75 -2.48
N VAL A 143 -13.25 -2.84 -2.63
CA VAL A 143 -14.11 -2.37 -1.55
C VAL A 143 -15.58 -2.41 -1.93
N THR A 144 -16.44 -2.67 -0.95
CA THR A 144 -17.88 -2.45 -1.02
C THR A 144 -18.22 -1.22 -0.20
N ILE A 145 -18.89 -0.25 -0.82
CA ILE A 145 -19.26 1.02 -0.19
C ILE A 145 -20.77 1.04 -0.05
N ALA A 146 -21.26 1.15 1.18
CA ALA A 146 -22.65 1.40 1.48
C ALA A 146 -22.83 2.89 1.82
N TYR A 147 -23.73 3.54 1.08
CA TYR A 147 -24.07 4.94 1.26
C TYR A 147 -25.26 5.10 2.20
N SER A 148 -25.37 6.27 2.82
CA SER A 148 -26.51 6.64 3.68
C SER A 148 -27.85 6.66 2.92
N SER A 149 -27.81 6.87 1.60
CA SER A 149 -28.98 6.78 0.70
C SER A 149 -29.55 5.36 0.55
N GLY A 150 -28.83 4.34 1.01
CA GLY A 150 -29.14 2.93 0.78
C GLY A 150 -28.56 2.36 -0.51
N HIS A 151 -27.92 3.19 -1.35
CA HIS A 151 -27.14 2.71 -2.49
C HIS A 151 -25.91 1.93 -2.01
N VAL A 152 -25.56 0.87 -2.73
CA VAL A 152 -24.38 0.04 -2.47
C VAL A 152 -23.68 -0.22 -3.80
N GLU A 153 -22.37 -0.08 -3.81
CA GLU A 153 -21.56 -0.41 -4.97
C GLU A 153 -20.23 -1.06 -4.58
N ARG A 154 -19.60 -1.70 -5.56
CA ARG A 154 -18.28 -2.31 -5.42
C ARG A 154 -17.30 -1.63 -6.35
N ARG A 155 -16.12 -1.31 -5.83
CA ARG A 155 -15.07 -0.60 -6.56
C ARG A 155 -13.72 -1.25 -6.34
N VAL A 156 -12.85 -1.07 -7.32
CA VAL A 156 -11.43 -1.45 -7.25
C VAL A 156 -10.61 -0.18 -7.36
N PHE A 157 -9.61 -0.05 -6.49
CA PHE A 157 -8.61 1.01 -6.53
C PHE A 157 -7.22 0.38 -6.60
N GLU A 158 -6.32 1.05 -7.33
CA GLU A 158 -4.97 0.57 -7.60
C GLU A 158 -3.97 1.72 -7.50
N PHE A 159 -2.75 1.40 -7.07
CA PHE A 159 -1.59 2.30 -7.13
C PHE A 159 -0.29 1.48 -7.31
N ASP A 160 0.58 1.92 -8.22
CA ASP A 160 1.80 1.19 -8.63
C ASP A 160 3.10 1.95 -8.31
N PRO A 161 3.58 2.00 -7.05
CA PRO A 161 4.88 2.60 -6.72
C PRO A 161 6.07 1.69 -7.10
N GLU A 162 7.21 2.29 -7.44
CA GLU A 162 8.48 1.56 -7.36
C GLU A 162 8.94 1.42 -5.89
N CYS A 163 9.59 0.32 -5.50
CA CYS A 163 10.13 0.15 -4.16
C CYS A 163 11.54 -0.46 -4.09
N GLU A 164 12.28 -0.12 -3.03
CA GLU A 164 13.68 -0.54 -2.82
C GLU A 164 13.93 -0.84 -1.34
N VAL A 165 14.63 -1.94 -1.05
CA VAL A 165 15.08 -2.30 0.30
C VAL A 165 16.60 -2.39 0.33
N GLY A 166 17.25 -1.52 1.12
CA GLY A 166 18.71 -1.52 1.30
C GLY A 166 19.38 -0.20 0.97
N ALA A 167 20.70 -0.24 0.77
CA ALA A 167 21.48 0.95 0.43
C ALA A 167 21.21 1.35 -1.02
N GLY A 168 20.24 2.26 -1.18
CA GLY A 168 20.11 3.12 -2.35
C GLY A 168 21.48 3.59 -2.84
N ALA A 169 21.69 3.46 -4.15
CA ALA A 169 22.94 3.82 -4.81
C ALA A 169 23.32 5.30 -4.67
#